data_AF-A0A843E7G1-F1
#
_entry.id   AF-A0A843E7G1-F1
#
_cell.length_a   1.000
_cell.length_b   1.000
_cell.length_c   1.000
_cell.angle_alpha   90.00
_cell.angle_beta   90.00
_cell.angle_gamma   90.00
#
_symmetry.space_group_name_H-M   'P 1'
#
loop_
_entity.id
_entity.type
_entity.pdbx_description
1 polymer ?
#
loop_
_entity_poly.entity_id
_entity_poly.type
_entity_poly.pdbx_seq_one_letter_code
_entity_poly.pdbx_strand_id
1 'polypeptide(L)' 'VLFETSSSKTIISVMENGIAVGFVPQSYVVPSQKVVFFTAGHRYEWMLTVAHRRDYYLSNAEREFIRTFKELYQSTHQNR' A
#
# COMPACT_ATOMS: atom_id res chain seq x y z
N VAL A 1 16.48 17.64 8.48
CA VAL A 1 16.48 17.52 7.01
C VAL A 1 15.45 16.46 6.63
N LEU A 2 14.54 16.75 5.69
CA LEU A 2 13.55 15.78 5.20
C LEU A 2 14.13 15.06 3.98
N PHE A 3 14.14 13.73 4.00
CA PHE A 3 14.58 12.90 2.87
C PHE A 3 13.36 12.37 2.13
N GLU A 4 13.21 12.74 0.87
CA GLU A 4 12.10 12.31 0.02
C GLU A 4 12.59 11.31 -1.04
N THR A 5 11.88 10.20 -1.18
CA THR A 5 12.12 9.20 -2.22
C THR A 5 10.80 8.56 -2.64
N SER A 6 10.69 8.18 -3.92
CA SER A 6 9.53 7.46 -4.45
C SER A 6 9.56 5.95 -4.14
N SER A 7 10.65 5.45 -3.57
CA SER A 7 10.84 4.02 -3.30
C SER A 7 10.63 3.69 -1.82
N SER A 8 9.49 3.06 -1.50
CA SER A 8 9.22 2.54 -0.15
C SER A 8 10.31 1.57 0.34
N LYS A 9 10.91 0.79 -0.58
CA LYS A 9 12.02 -0.12 -0.25
C LYS A 9 13.25 0.62 0.25
N THR A 10 13.53 1.78 -0.35
CA THR A 10 14.65 2.63 0.06
C THR A 10 14.41 3.22 1.45
N ILE A 11 13.19 3.69 1.73
CA ILE A 11 12.79 4.18 3.06
C ILE A 11 12.99 3.08 4.11
N ILE A 12 12.52 1.85 3.83
CA ILE A 12 12.70 0.71 4.74
C ILE A 12 14.17 0.42 5.00
N SER A 13 15.00 0.37 3.95
CA SER A 13 16.44 0.13 4.11
C SER A 13 17.13 1.20 4.96
N VAL A 14 16.76 2.47 4.80
CA VAL A 14 17.28 3.58 5.62
C VAL A 14 16.89 3.39 7.09
N MET A 15 15.66 2.96 7.36
CA MET A 15 15.19 2.65 8.72
C MET A 15 15.91 1.43 9.32
N GLU A 16 16.07 0.35 8.54
CA GLU A 16 16.73 -0.89 9.00
C GLU A 16 18.22 -0.71 9.29
N ASN A 17 18.86 0.27 8.65
CA ASN A 17 20.25 0.67 8.94
C ASN A 17 20.35 1.71 10.06
N GLY A 18 19.24 2.10 10.70
CA GLY A 18 19.24 3.05 11.83
C GLY A 18 19.56 4.49 11.43
N ILE A 19 19.45 4.85 10.15
CA ILE A 19 19.82 6.17 9.66
C ILE A 19 18.73 7.21 9.96
N ALA A 20 17.45 6.83 9.84
CA ALA A 20 16.31 7.71 10.06
C ALA A 20 15.03 6.95 10.43
N VAL A 21 14.00 7.69 10.85
CA VAL A 21 12.60 7.21 10.93
C VAL A 21 11.84 7.61 9.67
N GLY A 22 10.76 6.89 9.35
CA GLY A 22 9.98 7.17 8.13
C GLY A 22 8.52 6.75 8.23
N PHE A 23 7.71 7.30 7.32
CA PHE A 23 6.33 6.87 7.10
C PHE A 23 6.30 5.94 5.89
N VAL A 24 5.65 4.79 6.04
CA VAL A 24 5.48 3.82 4.96
C VAL A 24 4.01 3.36 4.92
N PRO A 25 3.48 3.03 3.72
CA PRO A 25 2.17 2.38 3.64
C PRO A 25 2.21 1.02 4.33
N GLN A 26 1.11 0.63 4.98
CA GLN A 26 1.00 -0.65 5.69
C GLN A 26 1.32 -1.86 4.79
N SER A 27 1.03 -1.78 3.49
CA SER A 27 1.32 -2.86 2.53
C SER A 27 2.81 -3.15 2.33
N TYR A 28 3.69 -2.23 2.72
CA TYR A 28 5.15 -2.41 2.65
C TYR A 28 5.76 -2.83 3.99
N VAL A 29 4.95 -2.94 5.05
CA VAL A 29 5.41 -3.38 6.36
C VAL A 29 5.67 -4.88 6.32
N VAL A 30 6.95 -5.27 6.41
CA VAL A 30 7.39 -6.65 6.56
C VAL A 30 7.87 -6.82 8.00
N PRO A 31 7.48 -7.91 8.71
CA PRO A 31 8.03 -8.20 10.02
C PRO A 31 9.56 -8.21 9.97
N SER A 32 10.20 -7.33 10.75
CA SER A 32 11.65 -7.19 10.82
C SER A 32 12.07 -7.22 12.28
N GLN A 33 13.21 -7.86 12.58
CA GLN A 33 13.79 -7.82 13.92
C GLN A 33 14.51 -6.48 14.19
N LYS A 34 14.75 -5.67 13.16
CA LYS A 34 15.55 -4.44 13.23
C LYS A 34 14.70 -3.18 13.39
N VAL A 35 13.45 -3.20 12.93
CA VAL A 35 12.56 -2.04 12.90
C VAL A 35 11.21 -2.43 13.49
N VAL A 36 10.71 -1.56 14.37
CA VAL A 36 9.36 -1.66 14.92
C VAL A 36 8.45 -0.65 14.24
N PHE A 37 7.22 -1.06 13.94
CA PHE A 37 6.24 -0.23 13.25
C PHE A 37 5.13 0.17 14.23
N PHE A 38 4.72 1.43 14.16
CA PHE A 38 3.60 1.97 14.91
C PHE A 38 2.55 2.50 13.94
N THR A 39 1.28 2.37 14.31
CA THR A 39 0.16 2.93 13.54
C THR A 39 -0.38 4.15 14.28
N ALA A 40 -0.55 5.27 13.58
CA ALA A 40 -1.22 6.44 14.14
C ALA A 40 -2.71 6.11 14.40
N GLY A 41 -3.27 6.59 15.52
CA GLY A 41 -4.63 6.26 15.94
C GLY A 41 -5.75 6.71 14.98
N HIS A 42 -5.47 7.63 14.05
CA HIS A 42 -6.37 7.91 12.95
C HIS A 42 -6.18 6.88 11.84
N ARG A 43 -7.26 6.17 11.51
CA ARG A 43 -7.29 5.22 10.39
C ARG A 43 -7.24 6.01 9.07
N TYR A 44 -6.03 6.34 8.62
CA TYR A 44 -5.81 6.88 7.30
C TYR A 44 -5.94 5.75 6.29
N GLU A 45 -7.10 5.67 5.63
CA GLU A 45 -7.34 4.70 4.57
C GLU A 45 -6.81 5.24 3.24
N TRP A 46 -5.96 4.46 2.59
CA TRP A 46 -5.55 4.74 1.23
C TRP A 46 -6.68 4.34 0.28
N MET A 47 -7.13 5.27 -0.56
CA MET A 47 -8.11 4.96 -1.60
C MET A 47 -7.43 4.24 -2.77
N LEU A 48 -7.65 2.94 -2.88
CA LEU A 48 -7.28 2.18 -4.06
C LEU A 48 -8.34 2.37 -5.16
N THR A 49 -7.91 2.75 -6.36
CA THR A 49 -8.82 2.96 -7.49
C THR A 49 -8.34 2.23 -8.73
N VAL A 50 -9.27 1.85 -9.60
CA VAL A 50 -8.98 1.32 -10.94
C VAL A 50 -9.23 2.43 -11.94
N ALA A 51 -8.19 2.83 -12.66
CA ALA A 51 -8.31 3.80 -13.75
C ALA A 51 -8.35 3.07 -15.10
N HIS A 52 -9.29 3.46 -15.96
CA HIS A 52 -9.34 3.03 -17.36
C HIS A 52 -9.49 4.26 -18.26
N ARG A 53 -9.16 4.11 -19.54
CA ARG A 53 -9.30 5.20 -20.51
C ARG A 53 -10.77 5.59 -20.63
N ARG A 54 -11.05 6.90 -20.60
CA ARG A 54 -12.39 7.43 -20.89
C ARG A 54 -12.84 6.96 -22.27
N ASP A 55 -14.10 6.59 -22.40
CA ASP A 55 -14.71 6.07 -23.64
C ASP A 55 -14.12 4.74 -24.15
N TYR A 56 -13.35 4.02 -23.33
CA TYR A 56 -12.94 2.65 -23.61
C TYR A 56 -13.95 1.67 -23.01
N TYR A 57 -14.42 0.73 -23.83
CA TYR A 57 -15.31 -0.32 -23.38
C TYR A 57 -14.51 -1.40 -22.65
N LEU A 58 -14.83 -1.63 -21.37
CA LEU A 58 -14.32 -2.78 -20.64
C LEU A 58 -15.01 -4.05 -21.13
N SER A 59 -14.22 -4.97 -21.67
CA SER A 59 -14.61 -6.34 -21.97
C SER A 59 -15.11 -7.06 -20.72
N ASN A 60 -15.83 -8.17 -20.92
CA ASN A 60 -16.30 -8.99 -19.81
C ASN A 60 -15.14 -9.50 -18.95
N ALA A 61 -14.01 -9.87 -19.56
CA ALA A 61 -12.83 -10.34 -18.85
C ALA A 61 -12.22 -9.24 -17.95
N GLU A 62 -12.13 -7.99 -18.45
CA GLU A 62 -11.61 -6.86 -17.66
C GLU A 62 -12.55 -6.52 -16.49
N ARG A 63 -13.87 -6.57 -16.70
CA ARG A 63 -14.86 -6.36 -15.63
C ARG A 63 -14.78 -7.44 -14.56
N GLU A 64 -14.65 -8.70 -14.97
CA GLU A 64 -14.50 -9.84 -14.04
C GLU A 64 -13.20 -9.76 -13.26
N PHE A 65 -12.10 -9.33 -13.90
CA PHE A 65 -10.84 -9.08 -13.21
C PHE A 65 -10.99 -8.00 -12.12
N ILE A 66 -11.58 -6.85 -12.46
CA ILE A 66 -11.82 -5.75 -11.51
C ILE A 66 -12.70 -6.21 -10.35
N ARG A 67 -13.76 -6.96 -10.64
CA ARG A 67 -14.68 -7.52 -9.63
C ARG A 67 -13.94 -8.45 -8.67
N THR A 68 -13.22 -9.42 -9.22
CA THR A 68 -12.49 -10.44 -8.44
C THR A 68 -11.41 -9.79 -7.57
N PHE A 69 -10.67 -8.83 -8.13
CA PHE A 69 -9.66 -8.08 -7.39
C PHE A 69 -10.27 -7.27 -6.24
N LYS A 70 -11.42 -6.62 -6.47
CA LYS A 70 -12.14 -5.88 -5.43
C LYS A 70 -12.57 -6.79 -4.29
N GLU A 71 -13.12 -7.97 -4.59
CA GLU A 71 -13.54 -8.96 -3.60
C GLU A 71 -12.36 -9.46 -2.75
N LEU A 72 -11.24 -9.78 -3.40
CA LEU A 72 -10.00 -10.18 -2.72
C LEU A 72 -9.46 -9.07 -1.81
N TYR A 73 -9.46 -7.82 -2.30
CA TYR A 73 -8.99 -6.68 -1.52
C TYR A 73 -9.87 -6.46 -0.28
N GLN A 74 -11.19 -6.53 -0.44
CA GLN A 74 -12.15 -6.38 0.67
C GLN A 74 -12.01 -7.50 1.71
N SER A 75 -11.88 -8.76 1.29
CA SER A 75 -11.73 -9.89 2.23
C SER A 75 -10.44 -9.79 3.07
N THR A 76 -9.37 -9.24 2.49
CA THR A 76 -8.08 -9.02 3.17
C THR A 76 -8.14 -7.89 4.20
N HIS A 77 -9.01 -6.88 4.00
CA HIS A 77 -9.12 -5.69 4.86
C HIS A 77 -10.35 -5.70 5.79
N GLN A 78 -11.33 -6.59 5.60
CA GLN A 78 -12.51 -6.74 6.45
C GLN A 78 -12.31 -7.72 7.61
N ASN A 79 -11.27 -8.57 7.54
CA ASN A 79 -10.88 -9.54 8.58
C ASN A 79 -9.67 -9.08 9.42
N ARG A 80 -9.32 -7.78 9.37
CA ARG A 80 -8.26 -7.15 10.17
C ARG A 80 -8.84 -5.97 10.93
#